data_AF-A0A2X2T4D2-F1
#
_entry.id   AF-A0A2X2T4D2-F1
#
_cell.length_a   1.000
_cell.length_b   1.000
_cell.length_c   1.000
_cell.angle_alpha   90.00
_cell.angle_beta   90.00
_cell.angle_gamma   90.00
#
_symmetry.space_group_name_H-M   'P 1'
#
loop_
_entity.id
_entity.type
_entity.pdbx_description
1 polymer ?
#
loop_
_entity_poly.entity_id
_entity_poly.type
_entity_poly.pdbx_seq_one_letter_code
_entity_poly.pdbx_strand_id
1 'polypeptide(L)'
;MTEQTTSRNGSGNRKEQQYGLWVNIPLSTFDMWASTQVQGGSGRDTSYMAGLNGRAFDRQLNWNLRQNITQGNSSAQSSSVDMDWSGAYGNIGGGYNYSKNSRQMNAQISGGPDCPP
;
A
#
# COMPACT_ATOMS: atom_id res chain seq x y z
N MET A 1 -3.36 20.04 -1.65
CA MET A 1 -4.58 19.59 -2.34
C MET A 1 -4.16 19.30 -3.76
N THR A 2 -3.98 18.03 -4.10
CA THR A 2 -3.46 17.64 -5.42
C THR A 2 -4.61 17.01 -6.18
N GLU A 3 -5.24 17.80 -7.04
CA GLU A 3 -6.25 17.31 -7.98
C GLU A 3 -5.52 16.60 -9.13
N GLN A 4 -5.76 15.30 -9.30
CA GLN A 4 -5.24 14.54 -10.44
C GLN A 4 -6.41 14.12 -11.33
N THR A 5 -6.59 14.85 -12.42
CA THR A 5 -7.66 14.64 -13.39
C THR A 5 -7.19 13.63 -14.44
N THR A 6 -7.45 12.34 -14.24
CA THR A 6 -7.19 11.34 -15.29
C THR A 6 -8.39 11.28 -16.24
N SER A 7 -8.24 11.92 -17.40
CA SER A 7 -9.26 11.99 -18.44
C SER A 7 -9.31 10.68 -19.25
N ARG A 8 -10.45 9.98 -19.26
CA ARG A 8 -10.77 8.95 -20.26
C ARG A 8 -12.13 9.23 -20.88
N ASN A 9 -12.11 9.25 -22.22
CA ASN A 9 -13.15 9.62 -23.15
C ASN A 9 -14.27 8.56 -23.19
N GLY A 10 -15.53 8.97 -23.00
CA GLY A 10 -16.70 8.09 -23.05
C GLY A 10 -17.99 8.84 -22.71
N SER A 11 -18.86 9.01 -23.70
CA SER A 11 -20.08 9.82 -23.72
C SER A 11 -21.05 9.54 -22.54
N GLY A 12 -21.31 10.56 -21.73
CA GLY A 12 -22.29 10.56 -20.63
C GLY A 12 -21.83 11.49 -19.51
N ASN A 13 -22.47 12.65 -19.35
CA ASN A 13 -22.15 13.69 -18.37
C ASN A 13 -22.35 13.25 -16.90
N ARG A 14 -21.56 12.29 -16.42
CA ARG A 14 -21.34 12.05 -15.00
C ARG A 14 -20.07 12.80 -14.62
N LYS A 15 -20.23 13.93 -13.91
CA LYS A 15 -19.11 14.62 -13.28
C LYS A 15 -18.58 13.69 -12.17
N GLU A 16 -17.58 12.90 -12.52
CA GLU A 16 -16.85 12.07 -11.57
C GLU A 16 -15.80 12.95 -10.89
N GLN A 17 -16.19 13.63 -9.82
CA GLN A 17 -15.23 14.37 -8.99
C GLN A 17 -14.59 13.38 -8.03
N GLN A 18 -13.27 13.25 -8.06
CA GLN A 18 -12.50 12.46 -7.10
C GLN A 18 -11.67 13.41 -6.26
N TYR A 19 -11.75 13.26 -4.94
CA TYR A 19 -10.96 14.01 -3.98
C TYR A 19 -10.13 13.03 -3.14
N GLY A 20 -8.85 13.36 -2.97
CA GLY A 20 -7.90 12.55 -2.21
C GLY A 20 -7.18 13.40 -1.18
N LEU A 21 -7.12 12.91 0.06
CA LEU A 21 -6.28 13.44 1.12
C LEU A 21 -5.26 12.37 1.50
N TRP A 22 -3.99 12.73 1.54
CA TRP A 22 -2.91 11.86 2.00
C TRP A 22 -2.11 12.60 3.08
N VAL A 23 -1.91 11.94 4.21
CA VAL A 23 -1.16 12.46 5.35
C VAL A 23 -0.15 11.40 5.77
N ASN A 24 1.10 11.80 5.95
CA ASN A 24 2.17 10.91 6.41
C ASN A 24 2.85 11.52 7.63
N ILE A 25 2.90 10.77 8.72
CA ILE A 25 3.44 11.19 10.01
C ILE A 25 4.65 10.30 10.31
N PRO A 26 5.87 10.85 10.35
CA PRO A 26 7.04 10.11 10.82
C PRO A 26 7.01 9.98 12.35
N LEU A 27 7.25 8.77 12.87
CA LEU A 27 7.46 8.49 14.28
C LEU A 27 8.96 8.20 14.50
N SER A 28 9.63 9.09 15.23
CA SER A 28 11.08 9.08 15.41
C SER A 28 11.63 7.97 16.33
N THR A 29 10.77 7.30 17.11
CA THR A 29 11.21 6.32 18.12
C THR A 29 11.74 5.01 17.52
N PHE A 30 11.29 4.62 16.32
CA PHE A 30 11.63 3.33 15.70
C PHE A 30 11.78 3.38 14.16
N ASP A 31 12.10 4.55 13.59
CA ASP A 31 12.17 4.74 12.11
C ASP A 31 10.88 4.20 11.45
N MET A 32 9.74 4.65 12.00
CA MET A 32 8.38 4.23 11.64
C MET A 32 7.64 5.39 10.98
N TRP A 33 6.73 5.08 10.05
CA TRP A 33 5.88 6.03 9.37
C TRP A 33 4.45 5.53 9.36
N ALA A 34 3.54 6.38 9.80
CA ALA A 34 2.11 6.18 9.65
C ALA A 34 1.63 7.01 8.46
N SER A 35 1.04 6.35 7.48
CA SER A 35 0.37 6.99 6.36
C SER A 35 -1.13 6.76 6.46
N THR A 36 -1.91 7.80 6.17
CA THR A 36 -3.36 7.68 6.05
C THR A 36 -3.78 8.39 4.78
N GLN A 37 -4.68 7.74 4.04
CA GLN A 37 -5.17 8.21 2.77
C GLN A 37 -6.67 8.04 2.73
N VAL A 38 -7.38 9.10 2.37
CA VAL A 38 -8.82 9.06 2.14
C VAL A 38 -9.07 9.48 0.71
N GLN A 39 -9.80 8.66 -0.04
CA GLN A 39 -10.18 8.94 -1.41
C GLN A 39 -11.68 8.76 -1.53
N GLY A 40 -12.38 9.79 -1.98
CA GLY A 40 -13.83 9.75 -2.19
C GLY A 40 -14.21 10.43 -3.50
N GLY A 41 -15.45 10.25 -3.93
CA GLY A 41 -15.93 10.94 -5.12
C GLY A 41 -17.44 11.10 -5.21
N SER A 42 -17.89 12.10 -5.98
CA SER A 42 -19.31 12.40 -6.17
C SER A 42 -20.01 11.28 -6.97
N GLY A 43 -20.56 10.30 -6.25
CA GLY A 43 -21.28 9.15 -6.82
C GLY A 43 -20.51 7.82 -6.83
N ARG A 44 -19.36 7.72 -6.13
CA ARG A 44 -18.60 6.47 -5.97
C ARG A 44 -18.25 6.20 -4.49
N ASP A 45 -17.92 4.93 -4.21
CA ASP A 45 -17.53 4.41 -2.91
C ASP A 45 -16.31 5.16 -2.33
N THR A 46 -16.36 5.51 -1.05
CA THR A 46 -15.27 6.19 -0.33
C THR A 46 -14.27 5.14 0.17
N SER A 47 -13.01 5.26 -0.25
CA SER A 47 -11.93 4.38 0.20
C SER A 47 -11.06 5.04 1.25
N TYR A 48 -10.93 4.38 2.40
CA TYR A 48 -10.07 4.74 3.51
C TYR A 48 -8.90 3.77 3.54
N MET A 49 -7.69 4.26 3.37
CA MET A 49 -6.47 3.47 3.45
C MET A 49 -5.60 3.98 4.58
N ALA A 50 -5.27 3.11 5.53
CA ALA A 50 -4.27 3.36 6.55
C ALA A 50 -3.07 2.45 6.28
N GLY A 51 -1.87 2.98 6.42
CA GLY A 51 -0.62 2.27 6.26
C GLY A 51 0.31 2.56 7.43
N LEU A 52 1.02 1.55 7.88
CA LEU A 52 2.07 1.66 8.87
C LEU A 52 3.29 0.94 8.31
N ASN A 53 4.40 1.64 8.15
CA ASN A 53 5.63 1.05 7.68
C ASN A 53 6.78 1.42 8.60
N GLY A 54 7.76 0.54 8.74
CA GLY A 54 8.87 0.78 9.63
C GLY A 54 10.09 -0.04 9.27
N ARG A 55 11.20 0.33 9.90
CA ARG A 55 12.50 -0.32 9.74
C ARG A 55 12.98 -0.82 11.10
N ALA A 56 13.26 -2.12 11.18
CA ALA A 56 13.85 -2.78 12.34
C ALA A 56 15.23 -3.36 11.99
N PHE A 57 15.98 -3.81 13.01
CA PHE A 57 17.31 -4.43 12.85
C PHE A 57 18.27 -3.58 11.99
N ASP A 58 18.56 -2.35 12.43
CA ASP A 58 19.49 -1.45 11.72
C ASP A 58 19.12 -1.23 10.24
N ARG A 59 17.82 -1.07 9.96
CA ARG A 59 17.24 -0.89 8.62
C ARG A 59 17.36 -2.11 7.70
N GLN A 60 17.72 -3.26 8.23
CA GLN A 60 17.75 -4.51 7.48
C GLN A 60 16.35 -5.08 7.28
N LEU A 61 15.47 -4.97 8.28
CA LEU A 61 14.10 -5.49 8.20
C LEU A 61 13.11 -4.34 7.96
N ASN A 62 12.54 -4.28 6.77
CA ASN A 62 11.42 -3.40 6.45
C ASN A 62 10.12 -4.18 6.64
N TRP A 63 9.13 -3.53 7.25
CA TRP A 63 7.80 -4.07 7.37
C TRP A 63 6.79 -3.01 6.98
N ASN A 64 5.74 -3.42 6.27
CA ASN A 64 4.65 -2.57 5.82
C ASN A 64 3.33 -3.29 6.11
N LEU A 65 2.47 -2.61 6.86
CA LEU A 65 1.10 -3.02 7.11
C LEU A 65 0.20 -2.00 6.42
N ARG A 66 -0.73 -2.46 5.58
CA ARG A 66 -1.68 -1.58 4.91
C ARG A 66 -3.07 -2.15 5.04
N GLN A 67 -4.00 -1.32 5.43
CA GLN A 67 -5.41 -1.64 5.55
C GLN A 67 -6.21 -0.68 4.69
N ASN A 68 -6.92 -1.21 3.72
CA ASN A 68 -7.79 -0.46 2.83
C ASN A 68 -9.24 -0.92 3.01
N ILE A 69 -10.11 0.04 3.27
CA ILE A 69 -11.54 -0.14 3.50
C ILE A 69 -12.27 0.71 2.46
N THR A 70 -12.98 0.06 1.55
CA THR A 70 -13.84 0.74 0.58
C THR A 70 -15.28 0.66 1.08
N GLN A 71 -15.81 1.82 1.47
CA GLN A 71 -17.15 2.00 1.99
C GLN A 71 -18.09 2.38 0.84
N GLY A 72 -19.05 1.50 0.56
CA GLY A 72 -19.79 1.52 -0.68
C GLY A 72 -20.94 0.52 -0.74
N ASN A 73 -21.49 0.30 -1.94
CA ASN A 73 -22.59 -0.65 -2.14
C ASN A 73 -22.19 -2.11 -1.84
N SER A 74 -20.89 -2.40 -1.82
CA SER A 74 -20.31 -3.64 -1.32
C SER A 74 -19.09 -3.31 -0.47
N SER A 75 -19.29 -3.17 0.84
CA SER A 75 -18.20 -2.93 1.79
C SER A 75 -17.11 -4.00 1.62
N ALA A 76 -15.96 -3.55 1.10
CA ALA A 76 -14.78 -4.37 0.85
C ALA A 76 -13.68 -3.94 1.83
N GLN A 77 -13.10 -4.93 2.49
CA GLN A 77 -11.95 -4.75 3.36
C GLN A 77 -10.81 -5.57 2.80
N SER A 78 -9.66 -4.92 2.71
CA SER A 78 -8.41 -5.50 2.24
C SER A 78 -7.32 -5.11 3.22
N SER A 79 -6.51 -6.09 3.60
CA SER A 79 -5.35 -5.90 4.45
C SER A 79 -4.16 -6.55 3.77
N SER A 80 -3.06 -5.83 3.62
CA SER A 80 -1.81 -6.37 3.13
C SER A 80 -0.72 -6.18 4.16
N VAL A 81 0.13 -7.18 4.24
CA VAL A 81 1.31 -7.21 5.10
C VAL A 81 2.47 -7.58 4.21
N ASP A 82 3.48 -6.73 4.18
CA ASP A 82 4.71 -6.96 3.43
C ASP A 82 5.88 -6.88 4.41
N MET A 83 6.83 -7.80 4.26
CA MET A 83 8.03 -7.91 5.07
C MET A 83 9.21 -8.15 4.14
N ASP A 84 10.25 -7.36 4.29
CA ASP A 84 11.44 -7.40 3.45
C ASP A 84 12.69 -7.32 4.31
N TRP A 85 13.51 -8.35 4.28
CA TRP A 85 14.78 -8.41 4.95
C TRP A 85 15.93 -8.29 3.94
N SER A 86 16.74 -7.25 4.11
CA SER A 86 17.99 -7.02 3.38
C SER A 86 19.18 -7.50 4.21
N GLY A 87 19.78 -8.62 3.80
CA GLY A 87 21.05 -9.10 4.34
C GLY A 87 22.24 -8.67 3.48
N ALA A 88 23.45 -8.89 3.98
CA ALA A 88 24.69 -8.59 3.24
C ALA A 88 24.88 -9.44 1.97
N TYR A 89 24.27 -10.63 1.95
CA TYR A 89 24.42 -11.62 0.88
C TYR A 89 23.20 -11.72 -0.06
N GLY A 90 22.13 -10.95 0.22
CA GLY A 90 20.90 -10.99 -0.55
C GLY A 90 19.72 -10.41 0.22
N ASN A 91 18.63 -10.21 -0.51
CA ASN A 91 17.37 -9.71 0.02
C ASN A 91 16.32 -10.81 -0.09
N ILE A 92 15.55 -10.99 0.97
CA ILE A 92 14.40 -11.87 0.99
C ILE A 92 13.19 -11.04 1.40
N GLY A 93 12.09 -11.21 0.70
CA GLY A 93 10.84 -10.53 0.97
C GLY A 93 9.67 -11.46 0.85
N GLY A 94 8.59 -11.10 1.51
CA GLY A 94 7.34 -11.82 1.49
C GLY A 94 6.20 -10.88 1.76
N GLY A 95 5.08 -11.12 1.10
CA GLY A 95 3.86 -10.36 1.28
C GLY A 95 2.66 -11.26 1.35
N TYR A 96 1.68 -10.85 2.14
CA TYR A 96 0.38 -11.49 2.25
C TYR A 96 -0.69 -10.43 2.11
N ASN A 97 -1.50 -10.59 1.08
CA ASN A 97 -2.59 -9.72 0.71
C ASN A 97 -3.91 -10.46 0.93
N TYR A 98 -4.65 -10.04 1.94
CA TYR A 98 -5.97 -10.55 2.24
C TYR A 98 -7.04 -9.57 1.77
N SER A 99 -8.01 -10.05 1.02
CA SER A 99 -9.20 -9.29 0.64
C SER A 99 -10.44 -10.16 0.80
N LYS A 100 -11.60 -9.53 1.03
CA LYS A 100 -12.89 -10.23 1.20
C LYS A 100 -13.20 -11.27 0.09
N ASN A 101 -12.67 -11.07 -1.12
CA ASN A 101 -12.92 -11.91 -2.29
C ASN A 101 -11.67 -12.65 -2.81
N SER A 102 -10.47 -12.36 -2.30
CA SER A 102 -9.24 -12.94 -2.83
C SER A 102 -8.11 -12.91 -1.80
N ARG A 103 -7.25 -13.93 -1.85
CA ARG A 103 -6.05 -14.02 -1.02
C ARG A 103 -4.87 -14.22 -1.95
N GLN A 104 -3.89 -13.35 -1.85
CA GLN A 104 -2.67 -13.42 -2.64
C GLN A 104 -1.48 -13.46 -1.70
N MET A 105 -0.51 -14.30 -2.00
CA MET A 105 0.73 -14.39 -1.26
C MET A 105 1.86 -14.28 -2.26
N ASN A 106 2.85 -13.46 -1.93
CA ASN A 106 4.05 -13.25 -2.72
C ASN A 106 5.26 -13.57 -1.86
N ALA A 107 6.26 -14.17 -2.48
CA ALA A 107 7.58 -14.37 -1.91
C ALA A 107 8.58 -13.93 -2.96
N GLN A 108 9.55 -13.14 -2.55
CA GLN A 108 10.62 -12.63 -3.39
C GLN A 108 11.94 -12.96 -2.73
N ILE A 109 12.89 -13.44 -3.52
CA ILE A 109 14.25 -13.64 -3.05
C ILE A 109 15.16 -13.17 -4.17
N SER A 110 16.08 -12.29 -3.83
CA SER A 110 17.07 -11.75 -4.74
C SER A 110 18.42 -11.83 -4.05
N GLY A 111 19.22 -12.79 -4.47
CA GLY A 111 20.65 -12.84 -4.20
C GLY A 111 21.29 -13.17 -5.54
N GLY A 112 22.29 -12.39 -5.94
CA GLY A 112 23.11 -12.82 -7.06
C GLY A 112 23.78 -14.12 -6.63
N PRO A 113 23.74 -15.20 -7.43
CA PRO A 113 24.83 -16.13 -7.35
C PRO A 113 26.05 -15.31 -7.74
N ASP A 114 26.88 -14.96 -6.76
CA ASP A 114 28.30 -14.85 -7.05
C ASP A 114 28.66 -16.23 -7.62
N CYS A 115 28.63 -16.32 -8.94
CA CYS A 115 29.01 -17.51 -9.70
C CYS A 115 30.35 -17.19 -10.38
N PRO A 116 31.47 -17.22 -9.64
CA PRO A 116 32.78 -17.46 -10.22
C PRO A 116 33.01 -18.98 -10.33
N PRO A 117 33.79 -19.50 -11.30
CA PRO A 117 34.59 -18.85 -12.33
C PRO A 117 34.16 -19.12 -13.79
#